data_AF-A0A8B6DDC0-F1
#
_entry.id   AF-A0A8B6DDC0-F1
#
_cell.length_a   1.000
_cell.length_b   1.000
_cell.length_c   1.000
_cell.angle_alpha   90.00
_cell.angle_beta   90.00
_cell.angle_gamma   90.00
#
_symmetry.space_group_name_H-M   'P 1'
#
loop_
_entity.id
_entity.type
_entity.pdbx_description
1 polymer ?
#
loop_
_entity_poly.entity_id
_entity_poly.type
_entity_poly.pdbx_seq_one_letter_code
_entity_poly.pdbx_strand_id
1 'polypeptide(L)'
;MRKFLKPTVRTSYSLPVTDSSLNPLAQSFDVNRNQTSSFNSQLMYAPHMSNSNNKFQTLPTLELSKFDGNILNWQAFLESYDTTIHSNPSLADSQKLNYLKALLQNEALTTVSGFTLTNLNYSKAIDLLQRFGQNKNKKITHTYMQTLLALSAPDSTVQSCRRFYDKSETLIRGLESLGQS
;
A
#
# COMPACT_ATOMS: atom_id res chain seq x y z
N MET A 1 49.45 42.14 9.25
CA MET A 1 49.32 43.32 8.36
C MET A 1 48.03 43.16 7.54
N ARG A 2 47.16 44.20 7.53
CA ARG A 2 45.94 44.45 6.69
C ARG A 2 44.77 43.45 6.92
N LYS A 3 43.67 43.68 7.68
CA LYS A 3 42.60 44.71 7.80
C LYS A 3 41.91 45.09 6.47
N PHE A 4 40.58 44.86 6.34
CA PHE A 4 39.51 45.72 5.75
C PHE A 4 38.15 44.96 5.88
N LEU A 5 37.22 45.33 6.78
CA LEU A 5 36.13 46.35 6.72
C LEU A 5 34.94 46.00 5.77
N LYS A 6 33.76 45.82 6.38
CA LYS A 6 32.43 45.77 5.75
C LYS A 6 32.02 47.14 5.19
N PRO A 7 30.99 47.18 4.32
CA PRO A 7 30.02 48.25 4.39
C PRO A 7 28.56 47.76 4.52
N THR A 8 27.85 48.48 5.37
CA THR A 8 26.39 48.54 5.56
C THR A 8 25.78 49.45 4.50
N VAL A 9 24.64 49.09 3.91
CA VAL A 9 23.64 50.07 3.44
C VAL A 9 22.24 49.59 3.82
N ARG A 10 21.51 50.50 4.47
CA ARG A 10 20.13 50.41 4.95
C ARG A 10 19.36 51.45 4.15
N THR A 11 18.28 51.11 3.43
CA THR A 11 17.21 52.09 3.14
C THR A 11 15.88 51.40 2.80
N SER A 12 14.85 51.94 3.43
CA SER A 12 13.43 51.62 3.52
C SER A 12 12.59 52.32 2.45
N TYR A 13 11.53 51.68 1.93
CA TYR A 13 10.31 52.33 1.37
C TYR A 13 9.15 51.31 1.46
N SER A 14 8.21 51.43 2.42
CA SER A 14 6.94 52.19 2.41
C SER A 14 5.86 51.66 1.45
N LEU A 15 4.77 51.14 2.05
CA LEU A 15 3.48 50.86 1.42
C LEU A 15 2.73 52.17 1.11
N PRO A 16 1.85 52.18 0.09
CA PRO A 16 0.68 53.03 0.10
C PRO A 16 -0.61 52.19 0.20
N VAL A 17 -1.36 52.45 1.27
CA VAL A 17 -2.80 52.23 1.38
C VAL A 17 -3.51 53.28 0.53
N THR A 18 -4.53 52.91 -0.23
CA THR A 18 -5.69 53.78 -0.49
C THR A 18 -6.94 52.92 -0.70
N ASP A 19 -7.78 52.95 0.34
CA ASP A 19 -9.22 52.73 0.33
C ASP A 19 -9.90 53.84 -0.51
N SER A 20 -10.93 53.50 -1.28
CA SER A 20 -11.91 54.46 -1.79
C SER A 20 -13.16 53.78 -2.37
N SER A 21 -14.28 54.05 -1.69
CA SER A 21 -15.61 54.35 -2.25
C SER A 21 -16.44 53.15 -2.73
N LEU A 22 -17.37 52.62 -1.93
CA LEU A 22 -18.76 53.11 -1.77
C LEU A 22 -19.39 53.62 -3.07
N ASN A 23 -20.41 52.90 -3.56
CA ASN A 23 -21.61 53.56 -4.07
C ASN A 23 -22.87 52.68 -3.84
N PRO A 24 -23.96 53.23 -3.28
CA PRO A 24 -25.18 52.51 -2.93
C PRO A 24 -26.40 52.90 -3.80
N LEU A 25 -27.54 52.22 -3.56
CA LEU A 25 -28.94 52.61 -3.85
C LEU A 25 -29.46 52.57 -5.31
N ALA A 26 -30.45 51.69 -5.53
CA ALA A 26 -31.77 52.07 -6.04
C ALA A 26 -32.80 50.94 -5.80
N GLN A 27 -33.77 51.20 -4.93
CA GLN A 27 -35.04 50.48 -4.85
C GLN A 27 -36.00 51.04 -5.90
N SER A 28 -36.80 50.19 -6.53
CA SER A 28 -38.17 50.57 -6.93
C SER A 28 -39.12 49.39 -6.74
N PHE A 29 -40.22 49.69 -6.04
CA PHE A 29 -41.38 48.85 -5.84
C PHE A 29 -42.31 49.00 -7.03
N ASP A 30 -42.88 47.90 -7.53
CA ASP A 30 -44.17 47.93 -8.20
C ASP A 30 -45.01 46.73 -7.77
N VAL A 31 -46.17 47.04 -7.19
CA VAL A 31 -47.22 46.12 -6.78
C VAL A 31 -48.07 45.80 -8.01
N ASN A 32 -48.23 44.52 -8.35
CA ASN A 32 -49.39 44.11 -9.13
C ASN A 32 -49.91 42.73 -8.68
N ARG A 33 -51.12 42.76 -8.14
CA ARG A 33 -51.93 41.62 -7.71
C ARG A 33 -53.08 41.53 -8.69
N ASN A 34 -53.22 40.42 -9.41
CA ASN A 34 -54.52 39.96 -9.90
C ASN A 34 -54.53 38.43 -10.01
N GLN A 35 -55.52 37.83 -9.35
CA GLN A 35 -55.84 36.41 -9.36
C GLN A 35 -56.49 36.03 -10.69
N THR A 36 -56.14 34.88 -11.26
CA THR A 36 -57.07 34.03 -12.02
C THR A 36 -56.55 32.58 -12.02
N SER A 37 -57.31 31.67 -11.42
CA SER A 37 -57.15 30.23 -11.61
C SER A 37 -57.60 29.84 -13.00
N SER A 38 -56.77 29.09 -13.74
CA SER A 38 -57.27 28.27 -14.84
C SER A 38 -56.39 27.03 -15.01
N PHE A 39 -57.05 25.87 -15.02
CA PHE A 39 -56.49 24.59 -15.41
C PHE A 39 -56.12 24.62 -16.91
N ASN A 40 -54.94 24.11 -17.30
CA ASN A 40 -54.76 22.82 -18.01
C ASN A 40 -53.42 22.73 -18.77
N SER A 41 -52.90 21.49 -18.90
CA SER A 41 -52.04 20.94 -19.98
C SER A 41 -50.49 20.90 -19.83
N GLN A 42 -50.03 19.71 -19.44
CA GLN A 42 -48.98 18.87 -20.07
C GLN A 42 -47.46 19.12 -19.89
N LEU A 43 -46.84 18.02 -19.41
CA LEU A 43 -45.49 17.46 -19.61
C LEU A 43 -44.31 18.16 -18.93
N MET A 44 -43.65 17.47 -17.99
CA MET A 44 -42.28 16.94 -18.17
C MET A 44 -41.71 16.22 -16.94
N TYR A 45 -41.24 14.99 -17.18
CA TYR A 45 -40.32 14.15 -16.38
C TYR A 45 -40.61 13.91 -14.89
N ALA A 46 -41.25 12.77 -14.58
CA ALA A 46 -41.06 12.10 -13.29
C ALA A 46 -39.70 11.37 -13.31
N PRO A 47 -38.80 11.58 -12.33
CA PRO A 47 -37.65 10.71 -12.21
C PRO A 47 -38.16 9.34 -11.76
N HIS A 48 -37.99 8.35 -12.63
CA HIS A 48 -38.09 6.94 -12.28
C HIS A 48 -37.09 6.68 -11.14
N MET A 49 -37.56 6.64 -9.89
CA MET A 49 -36.77 6.13 -8.78
C MET A 49 -36.63 4.62 -8.99
N SER A 50 -35.63 4.24 -9.77
CA SER A 50 -35.07 2.89 -9.72
C SER A 50 -34.58 2.71 -8.29
N ASN A 51 -35.34 1.98 -7.48
CA ASN A 51 -34.87 1.48 -6.20
C ASN A 51 -33.82 0.40 -6.50
N SER A 52 -32.62 0.81 -6.89
CA SER A 52 -31.45 -0.04 -6.87
C SER A 52 -31.15 -0.33 -5.40
N ASN A 53 -31.78 -1.40 -4.92
CA ASN A 53 -31.26 -2.21 -3.82
C ASN A 53 -29.88 -2.74 -4.26
N ASN A 54 -28.90 -1.85 -4.32
CA ASN A 54 -27.50 -2.20 -4.24
C ASN A 54 -27.33 -2.75 -2.83
N LYS A 55 -27.62 -4.04 -2.70
CA LYS A 55 -26.99 -4.86 -1.67
C LYS A 55 -25.51 -4.62 -1.90
N PHE A 56 -24.92 -3.71 -1.12
CA PHE A 56 -23.49 -3.71 -0.93
C PHE A 56 -23.19 -5.13 -0.43
N GLN A 57 -22.76 -6.00 -1.33
CA GLN A 57 -22.04 -7.19 -0.95
C GLN A 57 -20.87 -6.63 -0.16
N THR A 58 -20.99 -6.67 1.16
CA THR A 58 -19.86 -6.45 2.05
C THR A 58 -18.86 -7.50 1.63
N LEU A 59 -17.89 -7.09 0.82
CA LEU A 59 -16.73 -7.89 0.54
C LEU A 59 -16.19 -8.32 1.90
N PRO A 60 -15.86 -9.60 2.10
CA PRO A 60 -15.23 -10.02 3.33
C PRO A 60 -14.07 -9.06 3.58
N THR A 61 -14.06 -8.44 4.75
CA THR A 61 -12.97 -7.56 5.18
C THR A 61 -11.68 -8.31 4.87
N LEU A 62 -10.86 -7.76 3.97
CA LEU A 62 -9.61 -8.41 3.60
C LEU A 62 -8.74 -8.43 4.86
N GLU A 63 -8.77 -9.53 5.59
CA GLU A 63 -7.94 -9.71 6.77
C GLU A 63 -6.49 -9.78 6.29
N LEU A 64 -5.77 -8.68 6.51
CA LEU A 64 -4.34 -8.63 6.29
C LEU A 64 -3.69 -9.64 7.23
N SER A 65 -3.33 -10.78 6.66
CA SER A 65 -2.66 -11.85 7.39
C SER A 65 -1.30 -11.34 7.86
N LYS A 66 -0.97 -11.63 9.11
CA LYS A 66 0.32 -11.25 9.67
C LYS A 66 1.44 -12.04 8.99
N PHE A 67 2.59 -11.40 8.84
CA PHE A 67 3.78 -12.01 8.25
C PHE A 67 4.89 -12.17 9.27
N ASP A 68 5.30 -13.41 9.51
CA ASP A 68 6.28 -13.80 10.52
C ASP A 68 7.72 -13.93 9.98
N GLY A 69 7.90 -13.86 8.66
CA GLY A 69 9.17 -14.11 7.98
C GLY A 69 9.18 -15.40 7.15
N ASN A 70 8.11 -16.19 7.15
CA ASN A 70 8.02 -17.41 6.36
C ASN A 70 7.98 -17.12 4.85
N ILE A 71 9.06 -17.46 4.15
CA ILE A 71 9.26 -17.21 2.72
C ILE A 71 8.14 -17.79 1.85
N LEU A 72 7.49 -18.89 2.27
CA LEU A 72 6.37 -19.47 1.53
C LEU A 72 5.16 -18.53 1.47
N ASN A 73 4.96 -17.76 2.54
CA ASN A 73 3.85 -16.81 2.67
C ASN A 73 4.21 -15.40 2.19
N TRP A 74 5.49 -15.15 1.86
CA TRP A 74 5.97 -13.83 1.47
C TRP A 74 5.20 -13.24 0.29
N GLN A 75 4.99 -14.02 -0.77
CA GLN A 75 4.31 -13.55 -1.98
C GLN A 75 2.87 -13.13 -1.71
N ALA A 76 2.11 -13.99 -1.00
CA ALA A 76 0.73 -13.71 -0.65
C ALA A 76 0.61 -12.49 0.28
N PHE A 77 1.52 -12.35 1.24
CA PHE A 77 1.58 -11.17 2.11
C PHE A 77 1.86 -9.90 1.30
N LEU A 78 2.87 -9.92 0.43
CA LEU A 78 3.28 -8.75 -0.33
C LEU A 78 2.15 -8.26 -1.25
N GLU A 79 1.48 -9.17 -1.97
CA GLU A 79 0.34 -8.84 -2.86
C GLU A 79 -0.84 -8.26 -2.07
N SER A 80 -1.16 -8.86 -0.91
CA SER A 80 -2.25 -8.37 -0.05
C SER A 80 -1.94 -7.00 0.56
N TYR A 81 -0.71 -6.80 1.03
CA TYR A 81 -0.25 -5.52 1.56
C TYR A 81 -0.19 -4.44 0.47
N ASP A 82 0.26 -4.80 -0.73
CA ASP A 82 0.39 -3.90 -1.87
C ASP A 82 -0.95 -3.31 -2.30
N THR A 83 -1.93 -4.18 -2.51
CA THR A 83 -3.29 -3.83 -2.94
C THR A 83 -4.07 -3.04 -1.89
N THR A 84 -3.79 -3.25 -0.61
CA THR A 84 -4.61 -2.66 0.49
C THR A 84 -3.99 -1.41 1.08
N ILE A 85 -2.66 -1.41 1.27
CA ILE A 85 -1.96 -0.36 2.01
C ILE A 85 -0.99 0.41 1.10
N HIS A 86 -0.18 -0.27 0.29
CA HIS A 86 0.86 0.41 -0.51
C HIS A 86 0.24 1.31 -1.58
N SER A 87 -0.73 0.78 -2.33
CA SER A 87 -1.41 1.45 -3.43
C SER A 87 -2.46 2.47 -2.98
N ASN A 88 -2.74 2.57 -1.67
CA ASN A 88 -3.69 3.54 -1.14
C ASN A 88 -3.08 4.96 -1.11
N PRO A 89 -3.61 5.92 -1.90
CA PRO A 89 -3.08 7.28 -1.96
C PRO A 89 -3.49 8.14 -0.76
N SER A 90 -4.49 7.73 0.01
CA SER A 90 -4.99 8.45 1.18
C SER A 90 -4.12 8.26 2.44
N LEU A 91 -3.15 7.35 2.39
CA LEU A 91 -2.23 7.08 3.49
C LEU A 91 -0.87 7.72 3.20
N ALA A 92 -0.34 8.47 4.16
CA ALA A 92 1.05 8.92 4.13
C ALA A 92 2.00 7.74 4.35
N ASP A 93 3.23 7.83 3.84
CA ASP A 93 4.25 6.78 3.95
C ASP A 93 4.56 6.41 5.41
N SER A 94 4.52 7.38 6.34
CA SER A 94 4.66 7.13 7.78
C SER A 94 3.51 6.28 8.34
N GLN A 95 2.28 6.47 7.84
CA GLN A 95 1.12 5.67 8.22
C GLN A 95 1.20 4.27 7.61
N LYS A 96 1.61 4.16 6.33
CA LYS A 96 1.88 2.87 5.68
C LYS A 96 2.94 2.08 6.45
N LEU A 97 4.03 2.73 6.87
CA LEU A 97 5.06 2.09 7.69
C LEU A 97 4.53 1.61 9.05
N ASN A 98 3.59 2.33 9.65
CA ASN A 98 2.94 1.91 10.89
C ASN A 98 2.10 0.64 10.68
N TYR A 99 1.26 0.62 9.63
CA TYR A 99 0.51 -0.57 9.24
C TYR A 99 1.43 -1.75 8.92
N LEU A 100 2.52 -1.52 8.20
CA LEU A 100 3.53 -2.54 7.93
C LEU A 100 4.01 -3.15 9.24
N LYS A 101 4.51 -2.35 10.19
CA LYS A 101 5.01 -2.87 11.48
C LYS A 101 3.93 -3.61 12.28
N ALA A 102 2.67 -3.20 12.20
CA ALA A 102 1.57 -3.87 12.90
C ALA A 102 1.22 -5.26 12.31
N LEU A 103 1.49 -5.46 11.02
CA LEU A 103 1.24 -6.70 10.29
C LEU A 103 2.45 -7.64 10.30
N LEU A 104 3.62 -7.18 10.75
CA LEU A 104 4.81 -7.99 10.86
C LEU A 104 4.94 -8.64 12.25
N GLN A 105 5.52 -9.84 12.27
CA GLN A 105 5.82 -10.61 13.47
C GLN A 105 7.25 -11.17 13.42
N ASN A 106 7.75 -11.59 14.57
CA ASN A 106 9.01 -12.35 14.71
C ASN A 106 10.19 -11.75 13.93
N GLU A 107 10.79 -12.53 13.02
CA GLU A 107 11.98 -12.14 12.24
C GLU A 107 11.67 -10.96 11.31
N ALA A 108 10.48 -10.95 10.71
CA ALA A 108 10.08 -9.88 9.80
C ALA A 108 9.91 -8.54 10.53
N LEU A 109 9.29 -8.55 11.72
CA LEU A 109 9.18 -7.35 12.56
C LEU A 109 10.56 -6.87 13.02
N THR A 110 11.41 -7.79 13.46
CA THR A 110 12.77 -7.49 13.91
C THR A 110 13.57 -6.78 12.81
N THR A 111 13.40 -7.22 11.56
CA THR A 111 14.09 -6.67 10.38
C THR A 111 13.82 -5.18 10.19
N VAL A 112 12.59 -4.73 10.42
CA VAL A 112 12.20 -3.32 10.23
C VAL A 112 12.08 -2.52 11.53
N SER A 113 12.30 -3.17 12.68
CA SER A 113 12.10 -2.57 14.01
C SER A 113 12.91 -1.28 14.22
N GLY A 114 14.13 -1.22 13.68
CA GLY A 114 15.05 -0.08 13.78
C GLY A 114 14.65 1.16 12.96
N PHE A 115 13.65 1.08 12.09
CA PHE A 115 13.15 2.25 11.37
C PHE A 115 12.16 3.06 12.22
N THR A 116 12.37 4.38 12.26
CA THR A 116 11.40 5.33 12.81
C THR A 116 10.25 5.55 11.82
N LEU A 117 9.04 5.81 12.34
CA LEU A 117 7.79 6.01 11.58
C LEU A 117 7.80 7.34 10.80
N THR A 118 8.67 7.47 9.80
CA THR A 118 8.82 8.66 8.96
C THR A 118 8.67 8.28 7.49
N ASN A 119 8.22 9.24 6.67
CA ASN A 119 8.02 9.01 5.23
C ASN A 119 9.32 8.55 4.53
N LEU A 120 10.46 9.16 4.91
CA LEU A 120 11.78 8.84 4.35
C LEU A 120 12.23 7.40 4.59
N ASN A 121 11.72 6.75 5.64
CA ASN A 121 12.11 5.40 6.02
C ASN A 121 11.18 4.32 5.43
N TYR A 122 10.02 4.70 4.89
CA TYR A 122 9.06 3.73 4.38
C TYR A 122 9.64 2.91 3.21
N SER A 123 10.20 3.58 2.20
CA SER A 123 10.83 2.92 1.06
C SER A 123 11.96 1.99 1.50
N LYS A 124 12.84 2.48 2.39
CA LYS A 124 13.95 1.69 2.96
C LYS A 124 13.46 0.46 3.72
N ALA A 125 12.35 0.57 4.46
CA ALA A 125 11.77 -0.54 5.20
C ALA A 125 11.19 -1.60 4.25
N ILE A 126 10.47 -1.20 3.20
CA ILE A 126 9.96 -2.10 2.16
C ILE A 126 11.11 -2.79 1.43
N ASP A 127 12.12 -2.04 1.00
CA ASP A 127 13.30 -2.57 0.30
C ASP A 127 14.03 -3.61 1.16
N LEU A 128 14.23 -3.32 2.44
CA LEU A 128 14.85 -4.28 3.35
C LEU A 128 13.98 -5.52 3.55
N LEU A 129 12.66 -5.36 3.60
CA LEU A 129 11.72 -6.47 3.75
C LEU A 129 11.69 -7.36 2.49
N GLN A 130 12.00 -6.83 1.30
CA GLN A 130 12.13 -7.64 0.09
C GLN A 130 13.17 -8.77 0.19
N ARG A 131 14.10 -8.72 1.16
CA ARG A 131 15.05 -9.81 1.43
C ARG A 131 14.38 -11.18 1.64
N PHE A 132 13.14 -11.19 2.13
CA PHE A 132 12.35 -12.41 2.33
C PHE A 132 11.91 -13.04 1.00
N GLY A 133 11.74 -12.25 -0.05
CA GLY A 133 11.48 -12.72 -1.41
C GLY A 133 12.75 -12.98 -2.22
N GLN A 134 13.79 -12.15 -2.05
CA GLN A 134 14.99 -12.13 -2.89
C GLN A 134 15.90 -13.37 -2.76
N ASN A 135 15.60 -14.29 -1.85
CA ASN A 135 16.35 -15.54 -1.69
C ASN A 135 15.45 -16.77 -1.69
N LYS A 136 14.20 -16.69 -2.16
CA LYS A 136 13.30 -17.86 -2.23
C LYS A 136 13.98 -19.01 -2.97
N ASN A 137 14.49 -18.76 -4.17
CA ASN A 137 15.15 -19.81 -4.94
C ASN A 137 16.47 -20.25 -4.30
N LYS A 138 17.32 -19.32 -3.84
CA LYS A 138 18.61 -19.68 -3.20
C LYS A 138 18.43 -20.49 -1.91
N LYS A 139 17.49 -20.10 -1.03
CA LYS A 139 17.20 -20.82 0.22
C LYS A 139 16.54 -22.17 -0.07
N ILE A 140 15.58 -22.23 -1.00
CA ILE A 140 14.93 -23.50 -1.37
C ILE A 140 15.96 -24.44 -2.02
N THR A 141 16.79 -23.97 -2.95
CA THR A 141 17.89 -24.74 -3.54
C THR A 141 18.86 -25.22 -2.46
N HIS A 142 19.27 -24.34 -1.54
CA HIS A 142 20.15 -24.72 -0.43
C HIS A 142 19.52 -25.80 0.47
N THR A 143 18.23 -25.66 0.82
CA THR A 143 17.50 -26.66 1.60
C THR A 143 17.37 -27.99 0.86
N TYR A 144 17.03 -28.00 -0.42
CA TYR A 144 16.97 -29.21 -1.23
C TYR A 144 18.35 -29.87 -1.35
N MET A 145 19.41 -29.10 -1.60
CA MET A 145 20.78 -29.61 -1.64
C MET A 145 21.22 -30.19 -0.29
N GLN A 146 20.96 -29.51 0.83
CA GLN A 146 21.28 -30.06 2.15
C GLN A 146 20.50 -31.35 2.45
N THR A 147 19.22 -31.41 2.08
CA THR A 147 18.39 -32.60 2.28
C THR A 147 18.87 -33.75 1.40
N LEU A 148 19.33 -33.46 0.17
CA LEU A 148 19.95 -34.44 -0.73
C LEU A 148 21.25 -34.98 -0.16
N LEU A 149 22.12 -34.10 0.36
CA LEU A 149 23.39 -34.49 0.97
C LEU A 149 23.20 -35.27 2.28
N ALA A 150 22.10 -35.04 3.00
CA ALA A 150 21.77 -35.70 4.25
C ALA A 150 20.94 -36.99 4.09
N LEU A 151 20.58 -37.38 2.86
CA LEU A 151 19.87 -38.62 2.60
C LEU A 151 20.76 -39.82 2.97
N SER A 152 20.41 -40.51 4.06
CA SER A 152 21.09 -41.73 4.47
C SER A 152 20.90 -42.84 3.42
N ALA A 153 21.96 -43.61 3.20
CA ALA A 153 21.90 -44.77 2.33
C ALA A 153 20.77 -45.71 2.78
N PRO A 154 19.96 -46.23 1.85
CA PRO A 154 18.92 -47.17 2.19
C PRO A 154 19.54 -48.46 2.75
N ASP A 155 18.83 -49.09 3.68
CA ASP A 155 19.15 -50.46 4.11
C ASP A 155 18.81 -51.46 2.98
N SER A 156 19.12 -52.74 3.19
CA SER A 156 18.91 -53.81 2.20
C SER A 156 17.43 -54.17 1.97
N THR A 157 16.47 -53.42 2.52
CA THR A 157 15.04 -53.64 2.28
C THR A 157 14.54 -52.86 1.05
N VAL A 158 13.65 -53.50 0.29
CA VAL A 158 12.99 -52.90 -0.88
C VAL A 158 12.24 -51.61 -0.52
N GLN A 159 11.68 -51.55 0.69
CA GLN A 159 10.93 -50.38 1.18
C GLN A 159 11.85 -49.18 1.44
N SER A 160 13.05 -49.42 1.99
CA SER A 160 14.05 -48.38 2.23
C SER A 160 14.59 -47.83 0.91
N CYS A 161 14.91 -48.71 -0.05
CA CYS A 161 15.32 -48.32 -1.40
C CYS A 161 14.24 -47.50 -2.12
N ARG A 162 12.97 -47.90 -2.06
CA ARG A 162 11.87 -47.16 -2.67
C ARG A 162 11.71 -45.77 -2.04
N ARG A 163 11.69 -45.68 -0.70
CA ARG A 163 11.59 -44.38 -0.01
C ARG A 163 12.77 -43.45 -0.32
N PHE A 164 13.97 -44.00 -0.42
CA PHE A 164 15.16 -43.25 -0.82
C PHE A 164 15.03 -42.70 -2.25
N TYR A 165 14.58 -43.54 -3.18
CA TYR A 165 14.33 -43.16 -4.56
C TYR A 165 13.26 -42.07 -4.66
N ASP A 166 12.08 -42.27 -4.07
CA ASP A 166 10.96 -41.33 -4.10
C ASP A 166 11.35 -39.97 -3.51
N LYS A 167 12.14 -39.96 -2.41
CA LYS A 167 12.68 -38.73 -1.83
C LYS A 167 13.67 -38.05 -2.76
N SER A 168 14.61 -38.79 -3.34
CA SER A 168 15.61 -38.24 -4.26
C SER A 168 14.94 -37.62 -5.50
N GLU A 169 13.96 -38.31 -6.07
CA GLU A 169 13.20 -37.83 -7.24
C GLU A 169 12.40 -36.57 -6.91
N THR A 170 11.77 -36.51 -5.74
CA THR A 170 11.06 -35.31 -5.27
C THR A 170 12.00 -34.11 -5.15
N LEU A 171 13.20 -34.31 -4.60
CA LEU A 171 14.21 -33.25 -4.46
C LEU A 171 14.74 -32.78 -5.82
N ILE A 172 15.00 -33.71 -6.75
CA ILE A 172 15.46 -33.39 -8.11
C ILE A 172 14.39 -32.59 -8.86
N ARG A 173 13.14 -33.06 -8.88
CA ARG A 173 12.02 -32.33 -9.51
C ARG A 173 11.81 -30.94 -8.87
N GLY A 174 11.99 -30.84 -7.55
CA GLY A 174 11.96 -29.56 -6.83
C GLY A 174 13.05 -28.60 -7.30
N LEU A 175 14.28 -29.08 -7.48
CA LEU A 175 15.41 -28.31 -8.01
C LEU A 175 15.22 -27.90 -9.48
N GLU A 176 14.71 -28.79 -10.33
CA GLU A 176 14.41 -28.51 -11.75
C GLU A 176 13.35 -27.41 -11.90
N SER A 177 12.30 -27.44 -11.06
CA SER A 177 11.22 -26.44 -11.08
C SER A 177 11.68 -25.00 -10.77
N LEU A 178 12.85 -24.84 -10.16
CA LEU A 178 13.44 -23.56 -9.78
C LEU A 178 14.26 -22.90 -10.90
N GLY A 179 14.33 -23.51 -12.09
CA GLY A 179 14.91 -22.91 -13.29
C GLY A 179 16.40 -23.17 -13.50
N GLN A 180 16.88 -24.36 -13.12
CA GLN A 180 18.18 -24.87 -13.59
C GLN A 180 17.90 -25.82 -14.76
N SER A 181 17.78 -25.26 -15.96
CA SER A 181 17.82 -25.99 -17.23
C SER A 181 19.01 -25.50 -18.03
#